data_AF-A0A8T5LQY3-F1
#
_entry.id   AF-A0A8T5LQY3-F1
#
_cell.length_a   1.000
_cell.length_b   1.000
_cell.length_c   1.000
_cell.angle_alpha   90.00
_cell.angle_beta   90.00
_cell.angle_gamma   90.00
#
_symmetry.space_group_name_H-M   'P 1'
#
loop_
_entity.id
_entity.type
_entity.pdbx_description
1 polymer ?
#
loop_
_entity_poly.entity_id
_entity_poly.type
_entity_poly.pdbx_seq_one_letter_code
_entity_poly.pdbx_strand_id
1 'polypeptide(L)'
;MKNKNQIKILREQIDEIDEQLFDLLDRRFGTVKKLSRIKRKIKISITDIQRQEKIIQRITQKYNKIDPKFIEEIFLSIFDYSKILQLYKIENKSLIKNLQEKPLLIAGPCSIESKEQIETISNFLKENGIKFLRGGIFKPRTSPESFQGLGIDGLIYMKDAAVKNDQYIVTEIMTEKQLDQVYDFVDVIQIGSRNMCSFGLLKAIGKKTAKDKKPILLKRGMNSTINEYLSAVKYL
;
A
#
# COMPACT_ATOMS: atom_id res chain seq x y z
N MET A 1 43.26 -29.06 -2.09
CA MET A 1 42.13 -29.46 -1.21
C MET A 1 41.95 -28.52 -0.02
N LYS A 2 43.02 -28.08 0.65
CA LYS A 2 42.97 -27.17 1.84
C LYS A 2 42.18 -25.87 1.63
N ASN A 3 42.42 -25.15 0.51
CA ASN A 3 41.71 -23.89 0.22
C ASN A 3 40.21 -24.07 -0.05
N LYS A 4 39.78 -25.21 -0.62
CA LYS A 4 38.35 -25.51 -0.82
C LYS A 4 37.63 -25.71 0.51
N ASN A 5 38.29 -26.35 1.48
CA ASN A 5 37.73 -26.52 2.82
C ASN A 5 37.63 -25.19 3.58
N GLN A 6 38.64 -24.32 3.46
CA GLN A 6 38.62 -23.00 4.07
C GLN A 6 37.53 -22.09 3.49
N ILE A 7 37.31 -22.14 2.17
CA ILE A 7 36.19 -21.43 1.52
C ILE A 7 34.84 -21.92 2.07
N LYS A 8 34.69 -23.24 2.25
CA LYS A 8 33.46 -23.82 2.79
C LYS A 8 33.17 -23.28 4.19
N ILE A 9 34.16 -23.29 5.08
CA ILE A 9 34.03 -22.79 6.45
C ILE A 9 33.66 -21.29 6.45
N LEU A 10 34.32 -20.48 5.62
CA LEU A 10 34.01 -19.04 5.54
C LEU A 10 32.59 -18.77 5.03
N ARG A 11 32.07 -19.61 4.13
CA ARG A 11 30.68 -19.49 3.65
C ARG A 11 29.67 -19.88 4.72
N GLU A 12 29.93 -20.96 5.46
CA GLU A 12 29.08 -21.36 6.60
C GLU A 12 29.03 -20.24 7.66
N GLN A 13 30.14 -19.51 7.87
CA GLN A 13 30.15 -18.33 8.74
C GLN A 13 29.33 -17.16 8.18
N ILE A 14 29.33 -16.95 6.86
CA ILE A 14 28.49 -15.93 6.22
C ILE A 14 27.01 -16.30 6.38
N ASP A 15 26.66 -17.56 6.14
CA ASP A 15 25.29 -18.05 6.27
C ASP A 15 24.75 -17.81 7.70
N GLU A 16 25.55 -18.08 8.73
CA GLU A 16 25.17 -17.81 10.13
C GLU A 16 24.96 -16.31 10.40
N ILE A 17 25.80 -15.43 9.83
CA ILE A 17 25.66 -13.97 9.98
C ILE A 17 24.39 -13.49 9.26
N ASP A 18 24.08 -14.04 8.09
CA ASP A 18 22.90 -13.69 7.32
C ASP A 18 21.62 -14.07 8.07
N GLU A 19 21.58 -15.25 8.70
CA GLU A 19 20.46 -15.65 9.58
C GLU A 19 20.28 -14.66 10.74
N GLN A 20 21.36 -14.29 11.42
CA GLN A 20 21.33 -13.31 12.51
C GLN A 20 20.85 -11.93 12.04
N LEU A 21 21.21 -11.52 10.82
CA LEU A 21 20.73 -10.27 10.22
C LEU A 21 19.21 -10.29 10.07
N PHE A 22 18.64 -11.40 9.58
CA PHE A 22 17.20 -11.54 9.42
C PHE A 22 16.46 -11.63 10.75
N ASP A 23 17.02 -12.29 11.76
CA ASP A 23 16.46 -12.29 13.13
C ASP A 23 16.36 -10.87 13.71
N LEU A 24 17.40 -10.05 13.49
CA LEU A 24 17.40 -8.65 13.91
C LEU A 24 16.36 -7.83 13.14
N LEU A 25 16.22 -8.06 11.83
CA LEU A 25 15.19 -7.43 11.02
C LEU A 25 13.79 -7.80 11.50
N ASP A 26 13.52 -9.08 11.79
CA ASP A 26 12.20 -9.52 12.23
C ASP A 26 11.84 -8.91 13.60
N ARG A 27 12.79 -8.88 14.54
CA ARG A 27 12.63 -8.16 15.82
C ARG A 27 12.34 -6.68 15.62
N ARG A 28 13.07 -6.02 14.70
CA ARG A 28 12.86 -4.61 14.35
C ARG A 28 11.45 -4.40 13.79
N PHE A 29 11.00 -5.26 12.87
CA PHE A 29 9.70 -5.19 12.24
C PHE A 29 8.55 -5.49 13.21
N GLY A 30 8.75 -6.41 14.17
CA GLY A 30 7.84 -6.60 15.30
C GLY A 30 7.65 -5.32 16.13
N THR A 31 8.73 -4.56 16.33
CA THR A 31 8.67 -3.24 17.00
C THR A 31 7.93 -2.21 16.16
N VAL A 32 8.15 -2.17 14.85
CA VAL A 32 7.41 -1.31 13.91
C VAL A 32 5.91 -1.60 13.94
N LYS A 33 5.49 -2.86 14.00
CA LYS A 33 4.07 -3.25 14.14
C LYS A 33 3.45 -2.76 15.46
N LYS A 34 4.21 -2.76 16.56
CA LYS A 34 3.76 -2.18 17.84
C LYS A 34 3.63 -0.65 17.74
N LEU A 35 4.63 0.01 17.14
CA LEU A 35 4.62 1.46 16.89
C LEU A 35 3.41 1.87 16.04
N SER A 36 3.07 1.10 14.99
CA SER A 36 1.94 1.38 14.10
C SER A 36 0.61 1.48 14.86
N ARG A 37 0.40 0.59 15.84
CA ARG A 37 -0.81 0.60 16.69
C ARG A 37 -0.93 1.91 17.47
N ILE A 38 0.19 2.42 18.00
CA ILE A 38 0.23 3.68 18.74
C ILE A 38 0.01 4.85 17.79
N LYS A 39 0.78 4.94 16.70
CA LYS A 39 0.65 6.01 15.69
C LYS A 39 -0.79 6.16 15.18
N ARG A 40 -1.49 5.06 14.95
CA ARG A 40 -2.91 5.07 14.55
C ARG A 40 -3.83 5.64 15.63
N LYS A 41 -3.63 5.28 16.90
CA LYS A 41 -4.43 5.82 18.02
C LYS A 41 -4.30 7.33 18.14
N ILE A 42 -3.09 7.86 17.94
CA ILE A 42 -2.78 9.30 18.04
C ILE A 42 -2.81 10.03 16.68
N LYS A 43 -3.20 9.34 15.59
CA LYS A 43 -3.35 9.88 14.23
C LYS A 43 -2.12 10.63 13.68
N ILE A 44 -0.92 10.12 13.96
CA ILE A 44 0.35 10.66 13.41
C ILE A 44 0.74 9.93 12.13
N SER A 45 1.40 10.64 11.20
CA SER A 45 1.89 10.11 9.92
C SER A 45 2.82 8.90 10.11
N ILE A 46 2.72 7.96 9.17
CA ILE A 46 3.58 6.79 9.08
C ILE A 46 5.02 7.22 8.76
N THR A 47 5.17 8.23 7.91
CA THR A 47 6.45 8.74 7.42
C THR A 47 6.98 9.87 8.32
N ASP A 48 8.27 9.78 8.67
CA ASP A 48 8.99 10.82 9.41
C ASP A 48 10.40 10.93 8.82
N ILE A 49 10.57 11.91 7.91
CA ILE A 49 11.80 12.09 7.12
C ILE A 49 12.95 12.50 8.03
N GLN A 50 12.73 13.46 8.94
CA GLN A 50 13.74 13.93 9.88
C GLN A 50 14.26 12.79 10.78
N ARG A 51 13.37 11.87 11.20
CA ARG A 51 13.77 10.69 11.95
C ARG A 51 14.63 9.74 11.11
N GLN A 52 14.29 9.53 9.85
CA GLN A 52 15.04 8.66 8.92
C GLN A 52 16.44 9.22 8.64
N GLU A 53 16.54 10.51 8.32
CA GLU A 53 17.82 11.22 8.13
C GLU A 53 18.71 11.09 9.36
N LYS A 54 18.18 11.32 10.56
CA LYS A 54 18.91 11.14 11.82
C LYS A 54 19.39 9.71 12.04
N ILE A 55 18.64 8.70 11.58
CA ILE A 55 19.07 7.29 11.68
C ILE A 55 20.25 7.05 10.74
N ILE A 56 20.11 7.45 9.46
CA ILE A 56 21.17 7.25 8.45
C ILE A 56 22.45 7.95 8.90
N GLN A 57 22.37 9.23 9.26
CA GLN A 57 23.53 10.00 9.75
C GLN A 57 24.23 9.32 10.92
N ARG A 58 23.47 8.87 11.93
CA ARG A 58 24.01 8.18 13.11
C ARG A 58 24.71 6.86 12.73
N ILE A 59 24.14 6.08 11.80
CA ILE A 59 24.72 4.80 11.37
C ILE A 59 25.97 5.03 10.53
N THR A 60 25.92 5.94 9.55
CA THR A 60 27.06 6.30 8.71
C THR A 60 28.25 6.81 9.53
N GLN A 61 28.00 7.65 10.56
CA GLN A 61 29.05 8.10 11.47
C GLN A 61 29.66 6.96 12.30
N LYS A 62 28.83 6.01 12.73
CA LYS A 62 29.28 4.89 13.56
C LYS A 62 30.05 3.82 12.78
N TYR A 63 29.67 3.57 11.52
CA TYR A 63 30.21 2.50 10.68
C TYR A 63 30.99 3.07 9.48
N ASN A 64 32.08 3.76 9.77
CA ASN A 64 32.91 4.46 8.78
C ASN A 64 33.70 3.55 7.81
N LYS A 65 33.67 2.22 7.98
CA LYS A 65 34.32 1.25 7.10
C LYS A 65 33.43 0.78 5.94
N ILE A 66 32.14 1.09 5.99
CA ILE A 66 31.18 0.74 4.95
C ILE A 66 30.86 2.01 4.16
N ASP A 67 30.73 1.88 2.84
CA ASP A 67 30.34 3.00 1.98
C ASP A 67 29.05 3.65 2.50
N PRO A 68 29.07 4.96 2.83
CA PRO A 68 27.90 5.72 3.25
C PRO A 68 26.68 5.53 2.33
N LYS A 69 26.91 5.44 1.02
CA LYS A 69 25.84 5.28 0.03
C LYS A 69 25.17 3.91 0.15
N PHE A 70 25.95 2.86 0.37
CA PHE A 70 25.43 1.51 0.60
C PHE A 70 24.60 1.43 1.89
N ILE A 71 25.04 2.09 2.96
CA ILE A 71 24.26 2.21 4.21
C ILE A 71 22.91 2.87 3.93
N GLU A 72 22.92 3.99 3.21
CA GLU A 72 21.71 4.72 2.86
C GLU A 72 20.72 3.83 2.09
N GLU A 73 21.16 3.14 1.03
CA GLU A 73 20.32 2.25 0.22
C GLU A 73 19.67 1.11 1.03
N ILE A 74 20.45 0.47 1.92
CA ILE A 74 19.93 -0.56 2.83
C ILE A 74 18.87 0.03 3.76
N PHE A 75 19.14 1.16 4.40
CA PHE A 75 18.23 1.73 5.37
C PHE A 75 16.96 2.28 4.73
N LEU A 76 17.05 2.87 3.54
CA LEU A 76 15.89 3.26 2.74
C LEU A 76 15.00 2.04 2.45
N SER A 77 15.58 0.92 2.00
CA SER A 77 14.83 -0.33 1.77
C SER A 77 14.14 -0.84 3.03
N ILE A 78 14.85 -0.81 4.17
CA ILE A 78 14.30 -1.20 5.47
C ILE A 78 13.17 -0.25 5.89
N PHE A 79 13.31 1.06 5.67
CA PHE A 79 12.27 2.04 5.98
C PHE A 79 11.04 1.85 5.10
N ASP A 80 11.22 1.58 3.82
CA ASP A 80 10.13 1.27 2.89
C ASP A 80 9.33 0.07 3.35
N TYR A 81 10.00 -1.05 3.66
CA TYR A 81 9.33 -2.21 4.23
C TYR A 81 8.65 -1.90 5.57
N SER A 82 9.27 -1.06 6.41
CA SER A 82 8.67 -0.61 7.68
C SER A 82 7.39 0.21 7.46
N LYS A 83 7.34 1.05 6.42
CA LYS A 83 6.14 1.81 6.07
C LYS A 83 5.04 0.84 5.66
N ILE A 84 5.33 -0.13 4.80
CA ILE A 84 4.39 -1.18 4.37
C ILE A 84 3.79 -1.91 5.58
N LEU A 85 4.61 -2.34 6.54
CA LEU A 85 4.14 -3.03 7.76
C LEU A 85 3.20 -2.17 8.62
N GLN A 86 3.33 -0.85 8.59
CA GLN A 86 2.46 0.06 9.35
C GLN A 86 1.09 0.25 8.69
N LEU A 87 0.99 0.03 7.38
CA LEU A 87 -0.25 0.17 6.62
C LEU A 87 -1.28 -0.96 6.94
N TYR A 88 -0.81 -2.14 7.39
CA TYR A 88 -1.66 -3.32 7.66
C TYR A 88 -2.71 -3.07 8.76
N LYS A 89 -4.01 -3.16 8.40
CA LYS A 89 -5.12 -3.11 9.37
C LYS A 89 -5.25 -4.45 10.12
N ILE A 90 -5.42 -4.35 11.44
CA ILE A 90 -6.10 -5.36 12.24
C ILE A 90 -7.47 -4.73 12.50
N GLU A 91 -8.55 -5.40 12.08
CA GLU A 91 -10.00 -5.06 12.21
C GLU A 91 -10.72 -4.67 10.92
N ASN A 92 -11.49 -5.64 10.43
CA ASN A 92 -12.59 -5.49 9.48
C ASN A 92 -13.76 -4.77 10.16
N LYS A 93 -13.84 -3.45 10.01
CA LYS A 93 -15.10 -2.74 10.21
C LYS A 93 -16.01 -3.04 9.02
N SER A 94 -17.19 -3.56 9.30
CA SER A 94 -18.30 -3.68 8.35
C SER A 94 -18.60 -2.31 7.73
N LEU A 95 -18.05 -2.06 6.53
CA LEU A 95 -17.95 -0.73 5.90
C LEU A 95 -19.30 -0.18 5.41
N ILE A 96 -20.27 -1.04 5.13
CA ILE A 96 -21.47 -0.69 4.39
C ILE A 96 -22.68 -1.40 5.00
N LYS A 97 -23.17 -0.93 6.15
CA LYS A 97 -24.45 -1.41 6.71
C LYS A 97 -25.62 -0.45 6.49
N ASN A 98 -25.39 0.83 6.23
CA ASN A 98 -26.45 1.85 6.22
C ASN A 98 -26.41 2.74 4.96
N LEU A 99 -26.49 2.16 3.76
CA LEU A 99 -26.66 2.93 2.51
C LEU A 99 -28.08 3.51 2.33
N GLN A 100 -29.01 3.19 3.24
CA GLN A 100 -30.44 3.43 3.05
C GLN A 100 -30.90 4.83 3.49
N GLU A 101 -30.12 5.59 4.25
CA GLU A 101 -30.58 6.86 4.83
C GLU A 101 -30.08 8.11 4.07
N LYS A 102 -28.91 8.05 3.43
CA LYS A 102 -28.32 9.18 2.67
C LYS A 102 -27.44 8.66 1.53
N PRO A 103 -27.37 9.36 0.38
CA PRO A 103 -26.46 8.99 -0.71
C PRO A 103 -25.00 9.03 -0.21
N LEU A 104 -24.27 7.96 -0.50
CA LEU A 104 -22.85 7.86 -0.18
C LEU A 104 -22.03 8.57 -1.25
N LEU A 105 -21.21 9.55 -0.84
CA LEU A 105 -20.32 10.29 -1.72
C LEU A 105 -18.89 9.74 -1.64
N ILE A 106 -18.33 9.37 -2.80
CA ILE A 106 -16.93 8.99 -2.97
C ILE A 106 -16.24 10.06 -3.81
N ALA A 107 -15.29 10.77 -3.22
CA ALA A 107 -14.64 11.92 -3.85
C ALA A 107 -13.11 11.87 -3.67
N GLY A 108 -12.39 12.56 -4.56
CA GLY A 108 -10.94 12.58 -4.57
C GLY A 108 -10.38 12.66 -5.98
N PRO A 109 -9.05 12.82 -6.13
CA PRO A 109 -8.45 13.14 -7.41
C PRO A 109 -8.46 11.95 -8.37
N CYS A 110 -8.30 12.25 -9.66
CA CYS A 110 -8.17 11.23 -10.69
C CYS A 110 -6.87 10.42 -10.51
N SER A 111 -5.77 11.09 -10.19
CA SER A 111 -4.44 10.52 -9.96
C SER A 111 -3.90 11.06 -8.64
N ILE A 112 -3.08 10.28 -7.93
CA ILE A 112 -2.29 10.83 -6.82
C ILE A 112 -0.96 11.31 -7.38
N GLU A 113 -0.70 12.61 -7.29
CA GLU A 113 0.44 13.29 -7.91
C GLU A 113 1.45 13.78 -6.87
N SER A 114 0.98 14.19 -5.68
CA SER A 114 1.85 14.55 -4.56
C SER A 114 1.18 14.31 -3.20
N LYS A 115 1.99 14.38 -2.14
CA LYS A 115 1.51 14.31 -0.77
C LYS A 115 0.62 15.51 -0.42
N GLU A 116 1.04 16.71 -0.81
CA GLU A 116 0.31 17.95 -0.54
C GLU A 116 -1.07 17.95 -1.21
N GLN A 117 -1.15 17.45 -2.45
CA GLN A 117 -2.41 17.33 -3.20
C GLN A 117 -3.41 16.45 -2.44
N ILE A 118 -3.01 15.24 -2.06
CA ILE A 118 -3.94 14.29 -1.43
C ILE A 118 -4.30 14.70 0.00
N GLU A 119 -3.37 15.30 0.75
CA GLU A 119 -3.64 15.83 2.10
C GLU A 119 -4.63 17.00 2.03
N THR A 120 -4.43 17.95 1.11
CA THR A 120 -5.35 19.10 0.92
C THR A 120 -6.76 18.62 0.59
N ILE A 121 -6.90 17.70 -0.37
CA ILE A 121 -8.21 17.16 -0.76
C ILE A 121 -8.82 16.37 0.41
N SER A 122 -8.06 15.52 1.08
CA SER A 122 -8.55 14.73 2.21
C SER A 122 -9.08 15.59 3.35
N ASN A 123 -8.41 16.70 3.67
CA ASN A 123 -8.86 17.68 4.67
C ASN A 123 -10.16 18.35 4.24
N PHE A 124 -10.25 18.84 3.00
CA PHE A 124 -11.48 19.44 2.47
C PHE A 124 -12.67 18.46 2.52
N LEU A 125 -12.44 17.19 2.13
CA LEU A 125 -13.46 16.15 2.21
C LEU A 125 -13.91 15.91 3.66
N LYS A 126 -12.98 15.96 4.62
CA LYS A 126 -13.28 15.80 6.04
C LYS A 126 -14.17 16.92 6.58
N GLU A 127 -13.85 18.17 6.24
CA GLU A 127 -14.64 19.36 6.62
C GLU A 127 -16.08 19.28 6.09
N ASN A 128 -16.26 18.67 4.92
CA ASN A 128 -17.57 18.44 4.30
C ASN A 128 -18.24 17.11 4.71
N GLY A 129 -17.70 16.41 5.72
CA GLY A 129 -18.29 15.16 6.25
C GLY A 129 -18.17 13.95 5.32
N ILE A 130 -17.35 14.01 4.28
CA ILE A 130 -17.15 12.93 3.31
C ILE A 130 -16.13 11.92 3.84
N LYS A 131 -16.57 10.66 3.92
CA LYS A 131 -15.79 9.56 4.52
C LYS A 131 -15.03 8.70 3.50
N PHE A 132 -15.27 8.84 2.20
CA PHE A 132 -14.62 8.00 1.18
C PHE A 132 -13.69 8.85 0.32
N LEU A 133 -12.39 8.60 0.47
CA LEU A 133 -11.33 9.18 -0.33
C LEU A 133 -11.00 8.22 -1.47
N ARG A 134 -11.24 8.63 -2.71
CA ARG A 134 -10.76 7.90 -3.90
C ARG A 134 -9.49 8.51 -4.47
N GLY A 135 -8.64 7.69 -5.06
CA GLY A 135 -7.43 8.17 -5.75
C GLY A 135 -6.79 7.07 -6.58
N GLY A 136 -6.40 7.39 -7.82
CA GLY A 136 -5.67 6.46 -8.68
C GLY A 136 -4.19 6.42 -8.34
N ILE A 137 -3.73 5.34 -7.71
CA ILE A 137 -2.30 5.09 -7.42
C ILE A 137 -1.55 4.49 -8.61
N PHE A 138 -2.28 3.74 -9.45
CA PHE A 138 -1.83 3.21 -10.73
C PHE A 138 -2.68 3.84 -11.83
N LYS A 139 -2.06 4.26 -12.95
CA LYS A 139 -2.79 4.84 -14.09
C LYS A 139 -2.66 3.96 -15.33
N PRO A 140 -3.76 3.43 -15.89
CA PRO A 140 -3.72 2.83 -17.21
C PRO A 140 -3.55 3.96 -18.23
N ARG A 141 -2.36 4.11 -18.80
CA ARG A 141 -2.10 5.11 -19.85
C ARG A 141 -1.86 4.42 -21.18
N THR A 142 -2.45 4.99 -22.23
CA THR A 142 -2.26 4.54 -23.62
C THR A 142 -0.85 4.83 -24.12
N SER A 143 -0.17 5.86 -23.57
CA SER A 143 1.23 6.18 -23.86
C SER A 143 2.13 5.80 -22.68
N PRO A 144 3.24 5.08 -22.91
CA PRO A 144 4.25 4.73 -21.89
C PRO A 144 4.95 5.94 -21.25
N GLU A 145 5.10 7.04 -21.99
CA GLU A 145 5.82 8.25 -21.55
C GLU A 145 5.00 9.15 -20.62
N SER A 146 3.70 8.86 -20.47
CA SER A 146 2.84 9.58 -19.54
C SER A 146 3.12 9.19 -18.09
N PHE A 147 2.82 10.09 -17.14
CA PHE A 147 2.82 9.78 -15.72
C PHE A 147 1.98 8.53 -15.42
N GLN A 148 2.65 7.49 -14.90
CA GLN A 148 2.09 6.15 -14.64
C GLN A 148 1.43 6.02 -13.25
N GLY A 149 1.53 7.06 -12.43
CA GLY A 149 1.14 7.04 -11.02
C GLY A 149 2.33 6.75 -10.10
N LEU A 150 2.22 7.17 -8.83
CA LEU A 150 3.26 6.99 -7.81
C LEU A 150 3.34 5.56 -7.24
N GLY A 151 2.44 4.66 -7.63
CA GLY A 151 2.40 3.29 -7.13
C GLY A 151 2.31 3.22 -5.61
N ILE A 152 3.29 2.56 -4.97
CA ILE A 152 3.33 2.36 -3.51
C ILE A 152 3.45 3.69 -2.76
N ASP A 153 4.23 4.66 -3.27
CA ASP A 153 4.38 5.95 -2.61
C ASP A 153 3.07 6.74 -2.60
N GLY A 154 2.30 6.66 -3.71
CA GLY A 154 0.95 7.22 -3.78
C GLY A 154 0.01 6.58 -2.77
N LEU A 155 0.11 5.26 -2.56
CA LEU A 155 -0.67 4.56 -1.55
C LEU A 155 -0.28 4.99 -0.13
N ILE A 156 1.00 5.20 0.14
CA ILE A 156 1.49 5.69 1.44
C ILE A 156 0.91 7.08 1.72
N TYR A 157 0.98 8.00 0.75
CA TYR A 157 0.41 9.35 0.90
C TYR A 157 -1.09 9.31 1.13
N MET A 158 -1.81 8.50 0.36
CA MET A 158 -3.25 8.32 0.52
C MET A 158 -3.62 7.74 1.88
N LYS A 159 -2.84 6.78 2.38
CA LYS A 159 -3.09 6.16 3.68
C LYS A 159 -2.87 7.13 4.83
N ASP A 160 -1.79 7.90 4.78
CA ASP A 160 -1.50 8.91 5.79
C ASP A 160 -2.64 9.95 5.87
N ALA A 161 -3.10 10.46 4.72
CA ALA A 161 -4.22 11.39 4.66
C ALA A 161 -5.53 10.77 5.20
N ALA A 162 -5.85 9.54 4.76
CA ALA A 162 -7.06 8.86 5.18
C ALA A 162 -7.07 8.52 6.68
N VAL A 163 -5.94 8.09 7.26
CA VAL A 163 -5.84 7.79 8.70
C VAL A 163 -6.00 9.06 9.55
N LYS A 164 -5.37 10.17 9.15
CA LYS A 164 -5.52 11.46 9.84
C LYS A 164 -6.99 11.89 9.89
N ASN A 165 -7.70 11.72 8.77
CA ASN A 165 -9.06 12.23 8.59
C ASN A 165 -10.18 11.22 8.87
N ASP A 166 -9.86 9.99 9.28
CA ASP A 166 -10.82 8.90 9.51
C ASP A 166 -11.68 8.62 8.25
N GLN A 167 -10.99 8.48 7.12
CA GLN A 167 -11.57 8.19 5.80
C GLN A 167 -11.24 6.77 5.34
N TYR A 168 -12.09 6.24 4.47
CA TYR A 168 -11.95 4.97 3.78
C TYR A 168 -11.34 5.17 2.39
N ILE A 169 -10.47 4.25 2.01
CA ILE A 169 -9.69 4.32 0.77
C ILE A 169 -10.37 3.54 -0.34
N VAL A 170 -10.55 4.20 -1.48
CA VAL A 170 -11.06 3.61 -2.72
C VAL A 170 -10.01 3.78 -3.83
N THR A 171 -9.50 2.69 -4.40
CA THR A 171 -8.50 2.79 -5.49
C THR A 171 -8.72 1.73 -6.56
N GLU A 172 -8.25 2.03 -7.77
CA GLU A 172 -8.41 1.16 -8.93
C GLU A 172 -7.30 0.13 -9.03
N ILE A 173 -7.68 -1.11 -9.28
CA ILE A 173 -6.77 -2.24 -9.52
C ILE A 173 -6.92 -2.70 -10.97
N MET A 174 -5.78 -2.95 -11.62
CA MET A 174 -5.75 -3.35 -13.03
C MET A 174 -5.17 -4.75 -13.23
N THR A 175 -4.41 -5.27 -12.27
CA THR A 175 -3.76 -6.58 -12.38
C THR A 175 -3.81 -7.33 -11.04
N GLU A 176 -3.68 -8.65 -11.10
CA GLU A 176 -3.60 -9.51 -9.91
C GLU A 176 -2.37 -9.18 -9.04
N LYS A 177 -1.23 -8.84 -9.66
CA LYS A 177 -0.05 -8.37 -8.94
C LYS A 177 -0.33 -7.11 -8.12
N GLN A 178 -1.06 -6.14 -8.70
CA GLN A 178 -1.45 -4.93 -7.97
C GLN A 178 -2.44 -5.26 -6.85
N LEU A 179 -3.37 -6.18 -7.09
CA LEU A 179 -4.29 -6.66 -6.06
C LEU A 179 -3.50 -7.15 -4.85
N ASP A 180 -2.48 -7.99 -5.05
CA ASP A 180 -1.66 -8.49 -3.95
C ASP A 180 -0.90 -7.43 -3.17
N GLN A 181 -0.37 -6.43 -3.87
CA GLN A 181 0.38 -5.35 -3.25
C GLN A 181 -0.47 -4.43 -2.37
N VAL A 182 -1.75 -4.22 -2.72
CA VAL A 182 -2.55 -3.16 -2.09
C VAL A 182 -3.79 -3.63 -1.35
N TYR A 183 -4.16 -4.91 -1.47
CA TYR A 183 -5.38 -5.47 -0.90
C TYR A 183 -5.55 -5.09 0.57
N ASP A 184 -4.51 -5.24 1.38
CA ASP A 184 -4.60 -5.03 2.83
C ASP A 184 -4.70 -3.55 3.24
N PHE A 185 -4.50 -2.64 2.30
CA PHE A 185 -4.39 -1.20 2.56
C PHE A 185 -5.63 -0.42 2.11
N VAL A 186 -6.41 -1.00 1.19
CA VAL A 186 -7.60 -0.41 0.59
C VAL A 186 -8.88 -0.93 1.27
N ASP A 187 -9.88 -0.06 1.38
CA ASP A 187 -11.16 -0.40 1.99
C ASP A 187 -12.20 -0.80 0.93
N VAL A 188 -12.11 -0.23 -0.28
CA VAL A 188 -12.95 -0.60 -1.43
C VAL A 188 -12.07 -0.75 -2.67
N ILE A 189 -12.25 -1.87 -3.37
CA ILE A 189 -11.54 -2.15 -4.63
C ILE A 189 -12.36 -1.59 -5.79
N GLN A 190 -11.82 -0.65 -6.55
CA GLN A 190 -12.42 -0.17 -7.80
C GLN A 190 -11.93 -1.01 -8.98
N ILE A 191 -12.85 -1.43 -9.84
CA ILE A 191 -12.56 -2.04 -11.13
C ILE A 191 -13.01 -1.06 -12.21
N GLY A 192 -12.07 -0.55 -13.00
CA GLY A 192 -12.35 0.41 -14.06
C GLY A 192 -13.16 -0.20 -15.21
N SER A 193 -13.85 0.65 -15.98
CA SER A 193 -14.70 0.22 -17.10
C SER A 193 -13.95 -0.64 -18.14
N ARG A 194 -12.65 -0.37 -18.36
CA ARG A 194 -11.82 -1.15 -19.31
C ARG A 194 -11.53 -2.58 -18.81
N ASN A 195 -11.56 -2.78 -17.50
CA ASN A 195 -11.29 -4.07 -16.87
C ASN A 195 -12.57 -4.83 -16.48
N MET A 196 -13.76 -4.33 -16.83
CA MET A 196 -15.02 -5.02 -16.56
C MET A 196 -15.05 -6.43 -17.20
N CYS A 197 -14.42 -6.60 -18.36
CA CYS A 197 -14.31 -7.90 -19.05
C CYS A 197 -13.00 -8.64 -18.75
N SER A 198 -12.19 -8.16 -17.79
CA SER A 198 -10.94 -8.84 -17.39
C SER A 198 -11.27 -10.01 -16.45
N PHE A 199 -11.83 -11.10 -16.98
CA PHE A 199 -12.37 -12.20 -16.17
C PHE A 199 -11.33 -12.86 -15.26
N GLY A 200 -10.05 -12.89 -15.66
CA GLY A 200 -8.97 -13.36 -14.80
C GLY A 200 -8.82 -12.49 -13.55
N LEU A 201 -8.83 -11.16 -13.72
CA LEU A 201 -8.79 -10.21 -12.60
C LEU A 201 -10.04 -10.32 -11.73
N LEU A 202 -11.24 -10.42 -12.31
CA LEU A 202 -12.48 -10.58 -11.56
C LEU A 202 -12.44 -11.82 -10.66
N LYS A 203 -12.06 -12.98 -11.21
CA LYS A 203 -11.93 -14.23 -10.45
C LYS A 203 -10.90 -14.10 -9.33
N ALA A 204 -9.76 -13.45 -9.58
CA ALA A 204 -8.73 -13.23 -8.57
C ALA A 204 -9.25 -12.35 -7.42
N ILE A 205 -9.96 -11.27 -7.75
CA ILE A 205 -10.60 -10.40 -6.75
C ILE A 205 -11.64 -11.20 -5.96
N GLY A 206 -12.59 -11.88 -6.61
CA GLY A 206 -13.64 -12.67 -5.94
C GLY A 206 -13.08 -13.73 -4.99
N LYS A 207 -12.04 -14.48 -5.42
CA LYS A 207 -11.34 -15.44 -4.54
C LYS A 207 -10.77 -14.78 -3.29
N LYS A 208 -10.20 -13.58 -3.43
CA LYS A 208 -9.54 -12.88 -2.33
C LYS A 208 -10.57 -12.28 -1.36
N THR A 209 -11.65 -11.71 -1.89
CA THR A 209 -12.73 -11.09 -1.11
C THR A 209 -13.71 -12.10 -0.51
N ALA A 210 -13.71 -13.36 -0.95
CA ALA A 210 -14.57 -14.42 -0.40
C ALA A 210 -14.44 -14.59 1.12
N LYS A 211 -13.26 -14.29 1.69
CA LYS A 211 -12.97 -14.48 3.13
C LYS A 211 -13.45 -13.32 4.01
N ASP A 212 -13.30 -12.08 3.55
CA ASP A 212 -13.53 -10.87 4.36
C ASP A 212 -14.69 -10.00 3.85
N LYS A 213 -15.29 -10.38 2.72
CA LYS A 213 -16.37 -9.66 2.03
C LYS A 213 -16.03 -8.19 1.75
N LYS A 214 -14.77 -7.92 1.39
CA LYS A 214 -14.32 -6.57 1.04
C LYS A 214 -15.17 -5.98 -0.11
N PRO A 215 -15.68 -4.76 0.02
CA PRO A 215 -16.51 -4.14 -1.02
C PRO A 215 -15.77 -3.92 -2.34
N ILE A 216 -16.52 -4.07 -3.44
CA ILE A 216 -16.03 -3.88 -4.81
C ILE A 216 -16.89 -2.83 -5.51
N LEU A 217 -16.25 -1.84 -6.10
CA LEU A 217 -16.85 -0.84 -6.97
C LEU A 217 -16.55 -1.21 -8.43
N LEU A 218 -17.45 -1.99 -9.04
CA LEU A 218 -17.35 -2.38 -10.45
C LEU A 218 -17.95 -1.29 -11.34
N LYS A 219 -17.16 -0.71 -12.24
CA LYS A 219 -17.67 0.21 -13.27
C LYS A 219 -18.16 -0.58 -14.49
N ARG A 220 -19.30 -0.18 -15.04
CA ARG A 220 -19.81 -0.70 -16.32
C ARG A 220 -18.84 -0.39 -17.46
N GLY A 221 -18.61 -1.37 -18.33
CA GLY A 221 -17.82 -1.23 -19.54
C GLY A 221 -18.47 -0.24 -20.51
N MET A 222 -17.64 0.52 -21.23
CA MET A 222 -18.09 1.65 -22.06
C MET A 222 -19.17 1.26 -23.07
N ASN A 223 -19.04 0.06 -23.65
CA ASN A 223 -19.93 -0.48 -24.68
C ASN A 223 -20.67 -1.74 -24.21
N SER A 224 -20.73 -1.98 -22.89
CA SER A 224 -21.31 -3.20 -22.36
C SER A 224 -22.80 -3.05 -22.11
N THR A 225 -23.59 -4.07 -22.43
CA THR A 225 -25.00 -4.19 -22.08
C THR A 225 -25.18 -4.40 -20.57
N ILE A 226 -26.42 -4.27 -20.08
CA ILE A 226 -26.76 -4.57 -18.68
C ILE A 226 -26.50 -6.05 -18.39
N ASN A 227 -26.84 -6.95 -19.31
CA ASN A 227 -26.63 -8.40 -19.14
C ASN A 227 -25.15 -8.77 -19.03
N GLU A 228 -24.29 -8.13 -19.82
CA GLU A 228 -22.83 -8.32 -19.73
C GLU A 228 -22.28 -7.80 -18.40
N TYR A 229 -22.76 -6.63 -17.95
CA TYR A 229 -22.39 -6.08 -16.64
C TYR A 229 -22.81 -7.01 -15.49
N LEU A 230 -24.06 -7.49 -15.49
CA LEU A 230 -24.56 -8.44 -14.49
C LEU A 230 -23.82 -9.78 -14.56
N SER A 231 -23.41 -10.21 -15.75
CA SER A 231 -22.60 -11.42 -15.92
C SER A 231 -21.19 -11.24 -15.35
N ALA A 232 -20.57 -10.06 -15.53
CA ALA A 232 -19.29 -9.73 -14.90
C ALA A 232 -19.38 -9.76 -13.37
N VAL A 233 -20.48 -9.28 -12.77
CA VAL A 233 -20.72 -9.36 -11.32
C VAL A 233 -20.69 -10.80 -10.81
N LYS A 234 -21.16 -11.79 -11.58
CA LYS A 234 -21.15 -13.21 -11.17
C LYS A 234 -19.75 -13.84 -11.07
N TYR A 235 -18.72 -13.17 -11.59
CA TYR A 235 -17.33 -13.62 -11.44
C TYR A 235 -16.69 -13.19 -10.10
N LEU A 236 -17.34 -12.27 -9.37
CA LEU A 236 -16.91 -11.74 -8.07
C LEU A 236 -17.61 -12.48 -6.92
#